data_AF-A0A0H3XMQ1-F1
#
_entry.id   AF-A0A0H3XMQ1-F1
#
_cell.length_a   1.000
_cell.length_b   1.000
_cell.length_c   1.000
_cell.angle_alpha   90.00
_cell.angle_beta   90.00
_cell.angle_gamma   90.00
#
_symmetry.space_group_name_H-M   'P 1'
#
loop_
_entity.id
_entity.type
_entity.pdbx_description
1 polymer ?
#
loop_
_entity_poly.entity_id
_entity_poly.type
_entity_poly.pdbx_seq_one_letter_code
_entity_poly.pdbx_strand_id
1 'polypeptide(L)'
;MKKLLAILSVLTLSSGTATSIVACSKSQNHDTNSESTVSKDAKVLNDISNKTNQYFLDFLEYGQFIDTTQYGPKVFSEFFNSVTASQPTITIKADDPKFQEGIASINAIFKNYLNQINIKIAQEYSNVYVNSYPLTWNLDKNISTLNFINLEALKKLNPSVPTDSLLAVNYQLNISYTINYKELTAVNNFTFNHIVTNDPAKMKQFQTESMAKLLGRIVQYFSNGDIMIDKNAKFQKLYDKFDINYTTSHISLDNIVQSELISFLNSDSELTEIMKQLTWNDSQSILTLLSGAIDSTTNGAGEAKAANSSDHWAGRGFQPEQITPENFFKFYTNMLKVFQVTGDALQLANFNVNLAKINIAGMPLSGIVAKDGKPLNVNILISKEGLHQKLINFGTIITTFMKHYRVESESDHWIVHLSPELFNTMKSKKYTAALGDLTNDFLAQDGVDKLVDINLFTLGNWASDQTWTVHDPHTIGIKRYGYWNFDFMFGNRKVDNSIFYTPLTSWHFYLNFKDDL
;
A
#
# COMPACT_ATOMS: atom_id res chain seq x y z
N MET A 1 -50.33 3.82 0.08
CA MET A 1 -49.09 3.19 0.59
C MET A 1 -48.10 3.06 -0.56
N LYS A 2 -47.35 4.13 -0.84
CA LYS A 2 -46.31 4.22 -1.90
C LYS A 2 -45.20 5.10 -1.34
N LYS A 3 -44.24 4.50 -0.63
CA LYS A 3 -42.96 5.13 -0.25
C LYS A 3 -41.96 4.00 0.09
N LEU A 4 -41.18 3.59 -0.90
CA LEU A 4 -39.84 2.99 -0.75
C LEU A 4 -39.32 2.66 -2.15
N LEU A 5 -38.74 3.65 -2.82
CA LEU A 5 -37.97 3.49 -4.05
C LEU A 5 -37.00 4.66 -4.13
N ALA A 6 -35.94 4.54 -3.35
CA ALA A 6 -34.74 5.37 -3.43
C ALA A 6 -33.60 4.59 -2.76
N ILE A 7 -33.14 3.51 -3.38
CA ILE A 7 -32.02 2.73 -2.86
C ILE A 7 -31.12 2.32 -4.04
N LEU A 8 -29.82 2.58 -3.87
CA LEU A 8 -28.65 2.18 -4.69
C LEU A 8 -28.28 3.07 -5.87
N SER A 9 -27.70 4.24 -5.58
CA SER A 9 -26.64 4.80 -6.42
C SER A 9 -25.32 4.14 -6.01
N VAL A 10 -24.81 3.27 -6.90
CA VAL A 10 -23.49 2.65 -6.78
C VAL A 10 -22.46 3.75 -7.07
N LEU A 11 -21.55 3.99 -6.13
CA LEU A 11 -20.33 4.77 -6.33
C LEU A 11 -19.20 3.83 -5.97
N THR A 12 -18.29 3.54 -6.90
CA THR A 12 -17.16 2.62 -6.64
C THR A 12 -15.81 3.30 -6.71
N LEU A 13 -14.97 3.05 -5.71
CA LEU A 13 -13.53 3.35 -5.66
C LEU A 13 -12.85 2.16 -4.92
N SER A 14 -11.84 1.52 -5.52
CA SER A 14 -10.49 1.05 -5.03
C SER A 14 -10.05 -0.30 -5.58
N SER A 15 -8.76 -0.41 -5.87
CA SER A 15 -7.92 -1.52 -5.40
C SER A 15 -6.49 -0.99 -5.23
N GLY A 16 -5.77 -1.54 -4.24
CA GLY A 16 -4.36 -1.28 -4.01
C GLY A 16 -3.50 -2.21 -4.86
N THR A 17 -2.45 -1.67 -5.48
CA THR A 17 -1.49 -2.43 -6.26
C THR A 17 -0.12 -2.34 -5.60
N ALA A 18 0.63 -3.46 -5.56
CA ALA A 18 2.03 -3.44 -5.18
C ALA A 18 2.86 -2.95 -6.38
N THR A 19 3.41 -1.74 -6.28
CA THR A 19 4.30 -1.16 -7.28
C THR A 19 5.70 -1.75 -7.13
N SER A 20 6.27 -2.27 -8.22
CA SER A 20 7.70 -2.59 -8.28
C SER A 20 8.39 -1.54 -9.14
N ILE A 21 9.15 -0.63 -8.51
CA ILE A 21 9.90 0.41 -9.20
C ILE A 21 11.28 -0.15 -9.59
N VAL A 22 11.61 -0.09 -10.87
CA VAL A 22 12.96 -0.41 -11.37
C VAL A 22 13.51 0.87 -12.00
N ALA A 23 14.45 1.52 -11.32
CA ALA A 23 15.16 2.68 -11.85
C ALA A 23 16.39 2.21 -12.64
N CYS A 24 16.44 2.49 -13.94
CA CYS A 24 17.63 2.32 -14.77
C CYS A 24 18.25 3.69 -15.03
N SER A 25 19.24 4.12 -14.23
CA SER A 25 19.94 5.37 -14.50
C SER A 25 21.03 5.17 -15.56
N LYS A 26 20.95 5.89 -16.69
CA LYS A 26 22.12 6.13 -17.55
C LYS A 26 22.92 7.29 -16.96
N SER A 27 24.21 7.08 -16.70
CA SER A 27 25.08 8.12 -16.18
C SER A 27 25.27 9.23 -17.22
N GLN A 28 24.75 10.43 -16.96
CA GLN A 28 25.31 11.66 -17.51
C GLN A 28 25.36 12.75 -16.43
N ASN A 29 26.57 13.29 -16.25
CA ASN A 29 26.86 14.43 -15.38
C ASN A 29 26.12 15.69 -15.86
N HIS A 30 25.41 16.38 -14.96
CA HIS A 30 25.62 17.81 -14.69
C HIS A 30 24.72 18.31 -13.54
N ASP A 31 25.26 19.26 -12.78
CA ASP A 31 24.73 19.94 -11.60
C ASP A 31 23.35 20.62 -11.77
N THR A 32 22.50 20.55 -10.74
CA THR A 32 22.13 21.69 -9.85
C THR A 32 20.82 21.43 -9.07
N ASN A 33 20.85 21.74 -7.77
CA ASN A 33 19.75 22.15 -6.88
C ASN A 33 18.31 21.77 -7.27
N SER A 34 17.91 20.57 -6.88
CA SER A 34 16.51 20.23 -6.60
C SER A 34 16.52 18.93 -5.81
N GLU A 35 15.59 18.72 -4.86
CA GLU A 35 15.19 17.37 -4.41
C GLU A 35 15.41 16.43 -5.60
N SER A 36 16.27 15.41 -5.45
CA SER A 36 16.84 14.68 -6.59
C SER A 36 15.71 14.45 -7.60
N THR A 37 15.90 14.91 -8.85
CA THR A 37 14.87 14.84 -9.90
C THR A 37 14.19 13.47 -9.91
N VAL A 38 14.96 12.42 -9.63
CA VAL A 38 14.51 11.05 -9.39
C VAL A 38 13.44 10.89 -8.30
N SER A 39 13.57 11.49 -7.11
CA SER A 39 12.57 11.41 -6.03
C SER A 39 11.27 12.13 -6.39
N LYS A 40 11.38 13.32 -7.01
CA LYS A 40 10.21 14.04 -7.55
C LYS A 40 9.55 13.26 -8.67
N ASP A 41 10.35 12.68 -9.56
CA ASP A 41 9.88 11.90 -10.69
C ASP A 41 9.24 10.58 -10.22
N ALA A 42 9.75 9.96 -9.16
CA ALA A 42 9.16 8.80 -8.52
C ALA A 42 7.81 9.14 -7.85
N LYS A 43 7.69 10.32 -7.24
CA LYS A 43 6.40 10.82 -6.73
C LYS A 43 5.38 10.99 -7.86
N VAL A 44 5.78 11.60 -8.98
CA VAL A 44 4.89 11.74 -10.14
C VAL A 44 4.51 10.38 -10.74
N LEU A 45 5.45 9.44 -10.84
CA LEU A 45 5.19 8.07 -11.27
C LEU A 45 4.15 7.39 -10.36
N ASN A 46 4.24 7.62 -9.04
CA ASN A 46 3.27 7.12 -8.07
C ASN A 46 1.90 7.78 -8.24
N ASP A 47 1.85 9.09 -8.50
CA ASP A 47 0.60 9.82 -8.78
C ASP A 47 -0.10 9.28 -10.04
N ILE A 48 0.67 8.99 -11.10
CA ILE A 48 0.16 8.34 -12.32
C ILE A 48 -0.39 6.95 -12.00
N SER A 49 0.30 6.18 -11.16
CA SER A 49 -0.16 4.85 -10.71
C SER A 49 -1.49 4.92 -9.97
N ASN A 50 -1.61 5.83 -8.99
CA ASN A 50 -2.81 6.03 -8.20
C ASN A 50 -4.01 6.45 -9.06
N LYS A 51 -3.80 7.38 -9.99
CA LYS A 51 -4.84 7.79 -10.97
C LYS A 51 -5.25 6.65 -11.89
N THR A 52 -4.29 5.88 -12.39
CA THR A 52 -4.57 4.73 -13.26
C THR A 52 -5.43 3.70 -12.53
N ASN A 53 -5.11 3.41 -11.27
CA ASN A 53 -5.95 2.57 -10.42
C ASN A 53 -7.36 3.14 -10.31
N GLN A 54 -7.52 4.43 -9.97
CA GLN A 54 -8.83 5.10 -9.95
C GLN A 54 -9.63 4.88 -11.24
N TYR A 55 -9.04 5.11 -12.41
CA TYR A 55 -9.75 4.88 -13.66
C TYR A 55 -10.13 3.41 -13.87
N PHE A 56 -9.24 2.45 -13.57
CA PHE A 56 -9.61 1.03 -13.66
C PHE A 56 -10.79 0.64 -12.76
N LEU A 57 -10.99 1.37 -11.68
CA LEU A 57 -12.12 1.15 -10.77
C LEU A 57 -13.41 1.73 -11.32
N ASP A 58 -13.34 2.94 -11.86
CA ASP A 58 -14.46 3.55 -12.59
C ASP A 58 -14.92 2.61 -13.72
N PHE A 59 -13.99 1.94 -14.42
CA PHE A 59 -14.32 0.97 -15.47
C PHE A 59 -15.12 -0.22 -14.94
N LEU A 60 -14.78 -0.75 -13.76
CA LEU A 60 -15.52 -1.86 -13.16
C LEU A 60 -16.96 -1.49 -12.80
N GLU A 61 -17.25 -0.22 -12.54
CA GLU A 61 -18.61 0.27 -12.27
C GLU A 61 -19.56 0.03 -13.46
N TYR A 62 -19.08 0.28 -14.68
CA TYR A 62 -19.87 0.22 -15.91
C TYR A 62 -19.66 -1.06 -16.71
N GLY A 63 -18.50 -1.72 -16.54
CA GLY A 63 -18.05 -2.87 -17.31
C GLY A 63 -18.19 -4.22 -16.61
N GLN A 64 -18.88 -4.30 -15.47
CA GLN A 64 -18.96 -5.55 -14.70
C GLN A 64 -19.63 -6.69 -15.48
N PHE A 65 -20.61 -6.40 -16.33
CA PHE A 65 -21.33 -7.43 -17.08
C PHE A 65 -20.90 -7.43 -18.55
N ILE A 66 -20.55 -8.62 -19.07
CA ILE A 66 -20.33 -8.83 -20.50
C ILE A 66 -21.55 -9.56 -21.05
N ASP A 67 -22.34 -8.84 -21.84
CA ASP A 67 -23.55 -9.34 -22.48
C ASP A 67 -23.18 -10.17 -23.72
N THR A 68 -23.28 -11.49 -23.60
CA THR A 68 -22.91 -12.39 -24.70
C THR A 68 -23.85 -12.29 -25.90
N THR A 69 -25.05 -11.69 -25.75
CA THR A 69 -26.00 -11.54 -26.87
C THR A 69 -25.53 -10.51 -27.90
N GLN A 70 -24.59 -9.63 -27.51
CA GLN A 70 -23.93 -8.68 -28.40
C GLN A 70 -22.85 -9.34 -29.27
N TYR A 71 -22.58 -10.62 -29.03
CA TYR A 71 -21.57 -11.42 -29.72
C TYR A 71 -22.22 -12.67 -30.34
N GLY A 72 -21.49 -13.35 -31.22
CA GLY A 72 -21.97 -14.62 -31.78
C GLY A 72 -22.15 -15.67 -30.68
N PRO A 73 -23.14 -16.60 -30.79
CA PRO A 73 -23.47 -17.57 -29.75
C PRO A 73 -22.34 -18.55 -29.40
N LYS A 74 -21.31 -18.65 -30.27
CA LYS A 74 -20.15 -19.51 -30.07
C LYS A 74 -19.00 -18.83 -29.31
N VAL A 75 -18.93 -17.49 -29.32
CA VAL A 75 -17.77 -16.72 -28.84
C VAL A 75 -17.43 -17.02 -27.37
N PHE A 76 -18.45 -17.18 -26.53
CA PHE A 76 -18.29 -17.45 -25.09
C PHE A 76 -18.77 -18.85 -24.68
N SER A 77 -19.11 -19.72 -25.62
CA SER A 77 -19.68 -21.05 -25.32
C SER A 77 -18.75 -21.90 -24.44
N GLU A 78 -17.46 -21.92 -24.76
CA GLU A 78 -16.43 -22.63 -23.98
C GLU A 78 -16.23 -22.03 -22.57
N PHE A 79 -16.53 -20.74 -22.37
CA PHE A 79 -16.43 -20.11 -21.05
C PHE A 79 -17.43 -20.75 -20.08
N PHE A 80 -18.64 -21.05 -20.55
CA PHE A 80 -19.69 -21.68 -19.74
C PHE A 80 -19.46 -23.17 -19.52
N ASN A 81 -18.96 -23.87 -20.55
CA ASN A 81 -18.82 -25.33 -20.51
C ASN A 81 -17.57 -25.81 -19.75
N SER A 82 -16.57 -24.94 -19.58
CA SER A 82 -15.27 -25.32 -18.99
C SER A 82 -15.20 -25.24 -17.46
N VAL A 83 -16.23 -24.70 -16.81
CA VAL A 83 -16.33 -24.63 -15.35
C VAL A 83 -17.65 -25.20 -14.86
N THR A 84 -17.59 -25.98 -13.79
CA THR A 84 -18.73 -26.70 -13.21
C THR A 84 -18.61 -26.74 -11.70
N ALA A 85 -19.62 -27.25 -10.99
CA ALA A 85 -19.52 -27.47 -9.55
C ALA A 85 -18.34 -28.39 -9.15
N SER A 86 -18.01 -29.39 -9.98
CA SER A 86 -16.88 -30.30 -9.75
C SER A 86 -15.52 -29.72 -10.16
N GLN A 87 -15.50 -28.75 -11.05
CA GLN A 87 -14.31 -28.00 -11.46
C GLN A 87 -14.64 -26.50 -11.47
N PRO A 88 -14.67 -25.87 -10.28
CA PRO A 88 -15.23 -24.53 -10.14
C PRO A 88 -14.31 -23.44 -10.66
N THR A 89 -13.02 -23.72 -10.89
CA THR A 89 -12.05 -22.74 -11.37
C THR A 89 -11.15 -23.35 -12.43
N ILE A 90 -10.86 -22.58 -13.48
CA ILE A 90 -9.85 -22.91 -14.48
C ILE A 90 -9.08 -21.65 -14.88
N THR A 91 -7.75 -21.74 -14.86
CA THR A 91 -6.88 -20.71 -15.43
C THR A 91 -6.72 -20.98 -16.93
N ILE A 92 -7.08 -20.01 -17.75
CA ILE A 92 -7.00 -20.08 -19.21
C ILE A 92 -5.64 -19.54 -19.66
N LYS A 93 -4.99 -20.25 -20.58
CA LYS A 93 -3.82 -19.72 -21.29
C LYS A 93 -4.28 -18.77 -22.39
N ALA A 94 -3.62 -17.61 -22.50
CA ALA A 94 -4.00 -16.58 -23.47
C ALA A 94 -3.98 -17.05 -24.94
N ASP A 95 -3.19 -18.08 -25.26
CA ASP A 95 -3.04 -18.68 -26.59
C ASP A 95 -3.93 -19.93 -26.81
N ASP A 96 -4.78 -20.31 -25.85
CA ASP A 96 -5.67 -21.46 -26.00
C ASP A 96 -6.73 -21.16 -27.08
N PRO A 97 -6.74 -21.91 -28.20
CA PRO A 97 -7.65 -21.68 -29.32
C PRO A 97 -9.14 -21.76 -28.92
N LYS A 98 -9.48 -22.50 -27.85
CA LYS A 98 -10.86 -22.66 -27.39
C LYS A 98 -11.46 -21.37 -26.85
N PHE A 99 -10.63 -20.51 -26.27
CA PHE A 99 -11.06 -19.29 -25.59
C PHE A 99 -10.68 -18.02 -26.35
N GLN A 100 -9.92 -18.15 -27.44
CA GLN A 100 -9.28 -17.05 -28.16
C GLN A 100 -10.27 -15.94 -28.57
N GLU A 101 -11.43 -16.30 -29.14
CA GLU A 101 -12.42 -15.30 -29.57
C GLU A 101 -13.02 -14.52 -28.38
N GLY A 102 -13.40 -15.23 -27.31
CA GLY A 102 -13.93 -14.61 -26.10
C GLY A 102 -12.90 -13.72 -25.41
N ILE A 103 -11.67 -14.20 -25.25
CA ILE A 103 -10.56 -13.43 -24.67
C ILE A 103 -10.25 -12.20 -25.53
N ALA A 104 -10.19 -12.34 -26.86
CA ALA A 104 -9.96 -11.22 -27.77
C ALA A 104 -11.07 -10.16 -27.67
N SER A 105 -12.32 -10.58 -27.54
CA SER A 105 -13.46 -9.67 -27.36
C SER A 105 -13.33 -8.85 -26.08
N ILE A 106 -12.98 -9.48 -24.96
CA ILE A 106 -12.80 -8.79 -23.67
C ILE A 106 -11.57 -7.88 -23.72
N ASN A 107 -10.47 -8.37 -24.28
CA ASN A 107 -9.24 -7.61 -24.45
C ASN A 107 -9.45 -6.35 -25.30
N ALA A 108 -10.33 -6.39 -26.31
CA ALA A 108 -10.66 -5.24 -27.13
C ALA A 108 -11.38 -4.14 -26.33
N ILE A 109 -12.32 -4.51 -25.46
CA ILE A 109 -13.01 -3.58 -24.54
C ILE A 109 -11.97 -2.90 -23.66
N PHE A 110 -11.12 -3.69 -23.01
CA PHE A 110 -10.11 -3.15 -22.09
C PHE A 110 -9.08 -2.27 -22.82
N LYS A 111 -8.60 -2.69 -24.00
CA LYS A 111 -7.65 -1.91 -24.80
C LYS A 111 -8.21 -0.53 -25.18
N ASN A 112 -9.48 -0.46 -25.56
CA ASN A 112 -10.13 0.81 -25.86
C ASN A 112 -10.16 1.71 -24.61
N TYR A 113 -10.50 1.14 -23.46
CA TYR A 113 -10.52 1.88 -22.20
C TYR A 113 -9.13 2.38 -21.77
N LEU A 114 -8.11 1.51 -21.83
CA LEU A 114 -6.73 1.86 -21.52
C LEU A 114 -6.21 2.98 -22.41
N ASN A 115 -6.55 2.97 -23.71
CA ASN A 115 -6.19 4.05 -24.62
C ASN A 115 -6.78 5.40 -24.19
N GLN A 116 -8.02 5.42 -23.71
CA GLN A 116 -8.65 6.65 -23.21
C GLN A 116 -7.94 7.17 -21.95
N ILE A 117 -7.59 6.28 -21.02
CA ILE A 117 -6.79 6.64 -19.83
C ILE A 117 -5.44 7.22 -20.24
N ASN A 118 -4.75 6.54 -21.16
CA ASN A 118 -3.45 6.95 -21.67
C ASN A 118 -3.49 8.36 -22.24
N ILE A 119 -4.52 8.70 -23.02
CA ILE A 119 -4.71 10.04 -23.57
C ILE A 119 -4.90 11.07 -22.45
N LYS A 120 -5.76 10.79 -21.46
CA LYS A 120 -6.02 11.71 -20.34
C LYS A 120 -4.74 12.02 -19.55
N ILE A 121 -3.98 10.98 -19.20
CA ILE A 121 -2.74 11.15 -18.43
C ILE A 121 -1.66 11.85 -19.29
N ALA A 122 -1.51 11.47 -20.57
CA ALA A 122 -0.56 12.13 -21.47
C ALA A 122 -0.84 13.63 -21.64
N GLN A 123 -2.11 14.03 -21.69
CA GLN A 123 -2.51 15.44 -21.76
C GLN A 123 -2.14 16.22 -20.49
N GLU A 124 -2.36 15.63 -19.32
CA GLU A 124 -2.02 16.26 -18.04
C GLU A 124 -0.51 16.48 -17.88
N TYR A 125 0.29 15.52 -18.34
CA TYR A 125 1.77 15.59 -18.31
C TYR A 125 2.33 15.82 -19.72
N SER A 126 1.70 16.71 -20.49
CA SER A 126 2.00 16.94 -21.92
C SER A 126 3.42 17.44 -22.20
N ASN A 127 4.08 18.04 -21.21
CA ASN A 127 5.49 18.41 -21.27
C ASN A 127 6.43 17.20 -21.27
N VAL A 128 5.97 16.03 -20.81
CA VAL A 128 6.72 14.78 -20.79
C VAL A 128 6.26 13.84 -21.92
N TYR A 129 4.95 13.75 -22.16
CA TYR A 129 4.35 12.84 -23.14
C TYR A 129 3.96 13.55 -24.43
N VAL A 130 4.96 14.05 -25.18
CA VAL A 130 4.71 14.74 -26.45
C VAL A 130 4.27 13.78 -27.55
N ASN A 131 4.94 12.63 -27.67
CA ASN A 131 4.71 11.60 -28.70
C ASN A 131 4.74 10.18 -28.12
N SER A 132 4.46 10.05 -26.83
CA SER A 132 4.48 8.77 -26.11
C SER A 132 3.29 8.69 -25.17
N TYR A 133 3.04 7.50 -24.62
CA TYR A 133 1.98 7.29 -23.64
C TYR A 133 2.57 6.74 -22.33
N PRO A 134 1.98 7.08 -21.19
CA PRO A 134 2.47 6.67 -19.87
C PRO A 134 2.33 5.17 -19.63
N LEU A 135 1.26 4.54 -20.11
CA LEU A 135 0.91 3.16 -19.80
C LEU A 135 1.14 2.25 -21.00
N THR A 136 1.81 1.13 -20.77
CA THR A 136 1.95 0.03 -21.73
C THR A 136 1.32 -1.23 -21.15
N TRP A 137 0.44 -1.88 -21.89
CA TRP A 137 -0.16 -3.15 -21.48
C TRP A 137 0.76 -4.32 -21.81
N ASN A 138 1.13 -5.11 -20.81
CA ASN A 138 1.95 -6.31 -20.95
C ASN A 138 1.03 -7.53 -21.19
N LEU A 139 0.40 -7.59 -22.37
CA LEU A 139 -0.63 -8.59 -22.69
C LEU A 139 -0.16 -10.04 -22.49
N ASP A 140 1.11 -10.32 -22.76
CA ASP A 140 1.77 -11.62 -22.63
C ASP A 140 1.85 -12.11 -21.17
N LYS A 141 1.74 -11.21 -20.20
CA LYS A 141 1.78 -11.51 -18.76
C LYS A 141 0.39 -11.64 -18.13
N ASN A 142 -0.67 -11.46 -18.91
CA ASN A 142 -2.02 -11.55 -18.38
C ASN A 142 -2.35 -12.98 -17.94
N ILE A 143 -3.11 -13.08 -16.86
CA ILE A 143 -3.66 -14.35 -16.38
C ILE A 143 -5.18 -14.23 -16.40
N SER A 144 -5.82 -15.09 -17.18
CA SER A 144 -7.29 -15.19 -17.26
C SER A 144 -7.76 -16.39 -16.46
N THR A 145 -8.79 -16.22 -15.63
CA THR A 145 -9.37 -17.30 -14.83
C THR A 145 -10.88 -17.27 -14.98
N LEU A 146 -11.49 -18.43 -15.23
CA LEU A 146 -12.93 -18.61 -15.15
C LEU A 146 -13.29 -19.24 -13.81
N ASN A 147 -14.36 -18.72 -13.22
CA ASN A 147 -14.94 -19.22 -11.99
C ASN A 147 -16.42 -19.53 -12.20
N PHE A 148 -16.82 -20.75 -11.84
CA PHE A 148 -18.18 -21.24 -11.91
C PHE A 148 -19.12 -20.37 -11.07
N ILE A 149 -20.23 -19.95 -11.66
CA ILE A 149 -21.35 -19.33 -10.94
C ILE A 149 -22.43 -20.40 -10.77
N ASN A 150 -22.73 -20.76 -9.52
CA ASN A 150 -23.74 -21.77 -9.20
C ASN A 150 -25.15 -21.14 -9.22
N LEU A 151 -25.76 -21.14 -10.41
CA LEU A 151 -27.10 -20.59 -10.64
C LEU A 151 -28.19 -21.30 -9.81
N GLU A 152 -28.05 -22.61 -9.52
CA GLU A 152 -29.00 -23.33 -8.67
C GLU A 152 -28.95 -22.84 -7.22
N ALA A 153 -27.74 -22.61 -6.69
CA ALA A 153 -27.56 -22.05 -5.36
C ALA A 153 -28.10 -20.61 -5.30
N LEU A 154 -27.83 -19.79 -6.32
CA LEU A 154 -28.40 -18.44 -6.41
C LEU A 154 -29.93 -18.46 -6.47
N LYS A 155 -30.53 -19.39 -7.22
CA LYS A 155 -31.98 -19.58 -7.29
C LYS A 155 -32.59 -19.99 -5.95
N LYS A 156 -31.92 -20.88 -5.20
CA LYS A 156 -32.34 -21.27 -3.84
C LYS A 156 -32.32 -20.07 -2.89
N LEU A 157 -31.30 -19.22 -2.98
CA LEU A 157 -31.21 -18.00 -2.18
C LEU A 157 -32.24 -16.95 -2.61
N ASN A 158 -32.52 -16.84 -3.91
CA ASN A 158 -33.37 -15.81 -4.51
C ASN A 158 -34.42 -16.44 -5.45
N PRO A 159 -35.49 -17.06 -4.90
CA PRO A 159 -36.48 -17.80 -5.70
C PRO A 159 -37.26 -16.94 -6.70
N SER A 160 -37.29 -15.62 -6.52
CA SER A 160 -37.94 -14.64 -7.41
C SER A 160 -37.30 -14.54 -8.79
N VAL A 161 -36.01 -14.85 -8.94
CA VAL A 161 -35.28 -14.64 -10.20
C VAL A 161 -35.26 -15.94 -11.02
N PRO A 162 -35.82 -15.99 -12.24
CA PRO A 162 -35.79 -17.19 -13.08
C PRO A 162 -34.37 -17.54 -13.55
N THR A 163 -34.03 -18.83 -13.67
CA THR A 163 -32.73 -19.32 -14.16
C THR A 163 -32.83 -20.12 -15.45
N ASP A 164 -34.03 -20.30 -16.00
CA ASP A 164 -34.21 -21.06 -17.24
C ASP A 164 -33.38 -20.41 -18.36
N SER A 165 -32.58 -21.24 -19.04
CA SER A 165 -31.61 -20.87 -20.09
C SER A 165 -30.57 -19.78 -19.72
N LEU A 166 -30.46 -19.42 -18.44
CA LEU A 166 -29.46 -18.47 -17.98
C LEU A 166 -28.08 -19.14 -17.99
N LEU A 167 -27.10 -18.46 -18.60
CA LEU A 167 -25.70 -18.86 -18.61
C LEU A 167 -24.90 -17.74 -17.98
N ALA A 168 -24.07 -18.07 -16.99
CA ALA A 168 -23.22 -17.09 -16.35
C ALA A 168 -21.91 -17.71 -15.86
N VAL A 169 -20.83 -16.96 -15.98
CA VAL A 169 -19.52 -17.32 -15.46
C VAL A 169 -18.78 -16.06 -15.02
N ASN A 170 -18.01 -16.16 -13.94
CA ASN A 170 -17.16 -15.06 -13.49
C ASN A 170 -15.79 -15.18 -14.19
N TYR A 171 -15.47 -14.20 -15.02
CA TYR A 171 -14.20 -14.06 -15.72
C TYR A 171 -13.31 -13.05 -15.00
N GLN A 172 -12.24 -13.55 -14.42
CA GLN A 172 -11.20 -12.76 -13.78
C GLN A 172 -10.03 -12.54 -14.74
N LEU A 173 -9.70 -11.29 -15.02
CA LEU A 173 -8.56 -10.87 -15.83
C LEU A 173 -7.54 -10.14 -14.96
N ASN A 174 -6.44 -10.81 -14.65
CA ASN A 174 -5.29 -10.21 -14.00
C ASN A 174 -4.38 -9.65 -15.08
N ILE A 175 -4.37 -8.32 -15.22
CA ILE A 175 -3.49 -7.64 -16.17
C ILE A 175 -2.16 -7.27 -15.52
N SER A 176 -1.12 -7.20 -16.35
CA SER A 176 0.12 -6.51 -16.01
C SER A 176 0.29 -5.30 -16.92
N TYR A 177 0.65 -4.16 -16.35
CA TYR A 177 0.91 -2.94 -17.12
C TYR A 177 2.13 -2.22 -16.59
N THR A 178 2.81 -1.53 -17.50
CA THR A 178 4.02 -0.78 -17.23
C THR A 178 3.70 0.69 -17.29
N ILE A 179 4.08 1.44 -16.25
CA ILE A 179 4.02 2.89 -16.22
C ILE A 179 5.43 3.42 -16.47
N ASN A 180 5.57 4.31 -17.45
CA ASN A 180 6.83 4.98 -17.74
C ASN A 180 6.67 6.48 -17.49
N TYR A 181 7.57 7.07 -16.71
CA TYR A 181 7.69 8.52 -16.55
C TYR A 181 9.16 8.91 -16.64
N LYS A 182 9.53 9.60 -17.73
CA LYS A 182 10.93 9.87 -18.11
C LYS A 182 11.74 8.56 -18.16
N GLU A 183 12.78 8.42 -17.32
CA GLU A 183 13.63 7.23 -17.23
C GLU A 183 13.15 6.20 -16.20
N LEU A 184 12.08 6.51 -15.45
CA LEU A 184 11.55 5.62 -14.43
C LEU A 184 10.46 4.72 -14.99
N THR A 185 10.52 3.45 -14.59
CA THR A 185 9.55 2.44 -14.96
C THR A 185 9.01 1.74 -13.71
N ALA A 186 7.69 1.59 -13.63
CA ALA A 186 7.01 0.77 -12.65
C ALA A 186 6.17 -0.30 -13.35
N VAL A 187 6.29 -1.54 -12.90
CA VAL A 187 5.40 -2.62 -13.33
C VAL A 187 4.34 -2.82 -12.25
N ASN A 188 3.08 -2.80 -12.69
CA ASN A 188 1.91 -2.92 -11.85
C ASN A 188 1.02 -4.04 -12.37
N ASN A 189 0.19 -4.58 -11.47
CA ASN A 189 -0.84 -5.55 -11.83
C ASN A 189 -2.19 -5.07 -11.33
N PHE A 190 -3.25 -5.34 -12.08
CA PHE A 190 -4.62 -5.04 -11.67
C PHE A 190 -5.54 -6.20 -12.02
N THR A 191 -6.53 -6.48 -11.18
CA THR A 191 -7.49 -7.56 -11.39
C THR A 191 -8.86 -7.00 -11.75
N PHE A 192 -9.35 -7.32 -12.95
CA PHE A 192 -10.74 -7.09 -13.34
C PHE A 192 -11.57 -8.36 -13.10
N ASN A 193 -12.78 -8.20 -12.56
CA ASN A 193 -13.75 -9.29 -12.44
C ASN A 193 -14.99 -8.94 -13.25
N HIS A 194 -15.36 -9.80 -14.19
CA HIS A 194 -16.52 -9.62 -15.05
C HIS A 194 -17.48 -10.80 -14.91
N ILE A 195 -18.78 -10.55 -14.95
CA ILE A 195 -19.81 -11.58 -15.11
C ILE A 195 -20.13 -11.66 -16.61
N VAL A 196 -19.67 -12.72 -17.26
CA VAL A 196 -20.03 -13.03 -18.64
C VAL A 196 -21.36 -13.77 -18.62
N THR A 197 -22.38 -13.24 -19.29
CA THR A 197 -23.75 -13.78 -19.21
C THR A 197 -24.57 -13.47 -20.46
N ASN A 198 -25.54 -14.33 -20.75
CA ASN A 198 -26.54 -14.08 -21.80
C ASN A 198 -27.73 -13.23 -21.33
N ASP A 199 -27.82 -12.90 -20.04
CA ASP A 199 -28.85 -12.03 -19.48
C ASP A 199 -28.29 -11.19 -18.31
N PRO A 200 -27.66 -10.03 -18.63
CA PRO A 200 -27.11 -9.12 -17.63
C PRO A 200 -28.15 -8.63 -16.61
N ALA A 201 -29.40 -8.43 -17.04
CA ALA A 201 -30.47 -7.92 -16.18
C ALA A 201 -30.79 -8.91 -15.06
N LYS A 202 -30.93 -10.20 -15.38
CA LYS A 202 -31.15 -11.24 -14.37
C LYS A 202 -29.95 -11.40 -13.43
N MET A 203 -28.73 -11.38 -13.96
CA MET A 203 -27.54 -11.47 -13.10
C MET A 203 -27.40 -10.26 -12.17
N LYS A 204 -27.72 -9.05 -12.65
CA LYS A 204 -27.80 -7.86 -11.79
C LYS A 204 -28.89 -7.98 -10.72
N GLN A 205 -30.04 -8.59 -11.05
CA GLN A 205 -31.08 -8.87 -10.07
C GLN A 205 -30.60 -9.86 -8.99
N PHE A 206 -29.95 -10.98 -9.38
CA PHE A 206 -29.34 -11.91 -8.43
C PHE A 206 -28.33 -11.22 -7.51
N GLN A 207 -27.46 -10.39 -8.06
CA GLN A 207 -26.45 -9.65 -7.29
C GLN A 207 -27.12 -8.69 -6.29
N THR A 208 -28.15 -7.97 -6.73
CA THR A 208 -28.91 -7.02 -5.89
C THR A 208 -29.64 -7.73 -4.75
N GLU A 209 -30.38 -8.80 -5.05
CA GLU A 209 -31.16 -9.55 -4.04
C GLU A 209 -30.24 -10.28 -3.05
N SER A 210 -29.11 -10.84 -3.52
CA SER A 210 -28.14 -11.49 -2.64
C SER A 210 -27.41 -10.48 -1.74
N MET A 211 -27.03 -9.32 -2.29
CA MET A 211 -26.43 -8.24 -1.52
C MET A 211 -27.39 -7.72 -0.45
N ALA A 212 -28.68 -7.57 -0.76
CA ALA A 212 -29.68 -7.10 0.21
C ALA A 212 -29.79 -7.97 1.47
N LYS A 213 -29.51 -9.28 1.36
CA LYS A 213 -29.50 -10.22 2.50
C LYS A 213 -28.31 -10.03 3.44
N LEU A 214 -27.17 -9.56 2.94
CA LEU A 214 -25.95 -9.36 3.76
C LEU A 214 -25.76 -7.91 4.20
N LEU A 215 -26.18 -6.95 3.37
CA LEU A 215 -25.78 -5.55 3.49
C LEU A 215 -26.15 -4.95 4.86
N GLY A 216 -27.32 -5.29 5.41
CA GLY A 216 -27.73 -4.82 6.73
C GLY A 216 -26.74 -5.19 7.84
N ARG A 217 -26.23 -6.44 7.83
CA ARG A 217 -25.25 -6.92 8.80
C ARG A 217 -23.85 -6.37 8.55
N ILE A 218 -23.44 -6.24 7.29
CA ILE A 218 -22.17 -5.60 6.94
C ILE A 218 -22.18 -4.13 7.40
N VAL A 219 -23.25 -3.38 7.10
CA VAL A 219 -23.43 -2.00 7.57
C VAL A 219 -23.41 -1.93 9.09
N GLN A 220 -24.08 -2.86 9.79
CA GLN A 220 -24.06 -2.92 11.25
C GLN A 220 -22.64 -3.11 11.80
N TYR A 221 -21.86 -4.04 11.24
CA TYR A 221 -20.49 -4.30 11.65
C TYR A 221 -19.60 -3.04 11.55
N PHE A 222 -19.63 -2.38 10.38
CA PHE A 222 -18.79 -1.20 10.12
C PHE A 222 -19.37 0.11 10.69
N SER A 223 -20.63 0.13 11.11
CA SER A 223 -21.22 1.31 11.79
C SER A 223 -20.81 1.43 13.26
N ASN A 224 -20.06 0.47 13.82
CA ASN A 224 -19.67 0.43 15.23
C ASN A 224 -18.62 1.48 15.65
N GLY A 225 -18.36 2.48 14.80
CA GLY A 225 -17.46 3.60 15.08
C GLY A 225 -16.05 3.38 14.53
N ASP A 226 -15.17 4.31 14.87
CA ASP A 226 -13.80 4.33 14.40
C ASP A 226 -12.96 3.20 15.05
N ILE A 227 -12.02 2.64 14.28
CA ILE A 227 -11.14 1.58 14.75
C ILE A 227 -9.87 2.22 15.31
N MET A 228 -9.72 2.20 16.63
CA MET A 228 -8.53 2.71 17.32
C MET A 228 -7.53 1.57 17.61
N ILE A 229 -6.41 1.54 16.90
CA ILE A 229 -5.52 0.36 16.85
C ILE A 229 -4.81 0.05 18.17
N ASP A 230 -4.62 1.05 19.04
CA ASP A 230 -3.95 0.92 20.33
C ASP A 230 -4.92 0.66 21.50
N LYS A 231 -6.23 0.78 21.27
CA LYS A 231 -7.27 0.51 22.28
C LYS A 231 -8.09 -0.73 21.97
N ASN A 232 -8.03 -1.23 20.74
CA ASN A 232 -8.78 -2.39 20.31
C ASN A 232 -7.88 -3.63 20.24
N ALA A 233 -8.10 -4.58 21.15
CA ALA A 233 -7.30 -5.81 21.26
C ALA A 233 -7.22 -6.62 19.95
N LYS A 234 -8.25 -6.55 19.08
CA LYS A 234 -8.26 -7.23 17.78
C LYS A 234 -7.23 -6.64 16.80
N PHE A 235 -6.90 -5.35 16.96
CA PHE A 235 -5.99 -4.60 16.10
C PHE A 235 -4.63 -4.33 16.75
N GLN A 236 -4.42 -4.80 17.99
CA GLN A 236 -3.20 -4.57 18.77
C GLN A 236 -1.92 -4.90 18.00
N LYS A 237 -1.93 -5.95 17.17
CA LYS A 237 -0.78 -6.33 16.33
C LYS A 237 -0.32 -5.22 15.37
N LEU A 238 -1.24 -4.38 14.89
CA LEU A 238 -0.88 -3.22 14.06
C LEU A 238 -0.13 -2.18 14.89
N TYR A 239 -0.60 -1.90 16.11
CA TYR A 239 0.06 -0.99 17.04
C TYR A 239 1.43 -1.51 17.48
N ASP A 240 1.53 -2.79 17.87
CA ASP A 240 2.77 -3.41 18.33
C ASP A 240 3.87 -3.36 17.27
N LYS A 241 3.49 -3.53 15.99
CA LYS A 241 4.41 -3.43 14.84
C LYS A 241 4.57 -2.01 14.31
N PHE A 242 3.82 -1.06 14.86
CA PHE A 242 3.70 0.31 14.37
C PHE A 242 3.37 0.38 12.85
N ASP A 243 2.47 -0.48 12.40
CA ASP A 243 1.99 -0.59 11.01
C ASP A 243 0.92 0.48 10.75
N ILE A 244 1.40 1.73 10.52
CA ILE A 244 0.57 2.94 10.45
C ILE A 244 0.54 3.63 9.08
N ASN A 245 1.34 3.16 8.12
CA ASN A 245 1.29 3.64 6.74
C ASN A 245 0.49 2.67 5.87
N TYR A 246 -0.67 3.12 5.41
CA TYR A 246 -1.59 2.32 4.59
C TYR A 246 -1.58 2.72 3.11
N THR A 247 -0.79 3.73 2.69
CA THR A 247 -0.77 4.19 1.28
C THR A 247 -0.08 3.21 0.35
N THR A 248 0.87 2.43 0.87
CA THR A 248 1.63 1.46 0.06
C THR A 248 1.02 0.07 0.14
N SER A 249 0.62 -0.37 1.34
CA SER A 249 -0.09 -1.63 1.54
C SER A 249 -0.80 -1.63 2.87
N HIS A 250 -2.03 -2.15 2.90
CA HIS A 250 -2.84 -2.33 4.11
C HIS A 250 -3.31 -3.77 4.29
N ILE A 251 -2.56 -4.75 3.75
CA ILE A 251 -2.94 -6.17 3.78
C ILE A 251 -3.08 -6.73 5.21
N SER A 252 -2.24 -6.28 6.15
CA SER A 252 -2.33 -6.66 7.56
C SER A 252 -3.68 -6.23 8.15
N LEU A 253 -4.10 -5.01 7.86
CA LEU A 253 -5.37 -4.45 8.29
C LEU A 253 -6.55 -5.18 7.63
N ASP A 254 -6.50 -5.38 6.31
CA ASP A 254 -7.51 -6.11 5.55
C ASP A 254 -7.76 -7.51 6.11
N ASN A 255 -6.69 -8.25 6.40
CA ASN A 255 -6.79 -9.60 6.96
C ASN A 255 -7.47 -9.63 8.33
N ILE A 256 -7.16 -8.66 9.19
CA ILE A 256 -7.81 -8.52 10.51
C ILE A 256 -9.29 -8.19 10.30
N VAL A 257 -9.61 -7.18 9.50
CA VAL A 257 -10.99 -6.74 9.26
C VAL A 257 -11.82 -7.84 8.62
N GLN A 258 -11.29 -8.57 7.65
CA GLN A 258 -11.95 -9.71 7.03
C GLN A 258 -12.23 -10.82 8.04
N SER A 259 -11.25 -11.19 8.88
CA SER A 259 -11.41 -12.24 9.89
C SER A 259 -12.49 -11.89 10.92
N GLU A 260 -12.51 -10.62 11.34
CA GLU A 260 -13.50 -10.09 12.28
C GLU A 260 -14.91 -9.99 11.66
N LEU A 261 -15.00 -9.57 10.39
CA LEU A 261 -16.27 -9.56 9.67
C LEU A 261 -16.81 -10.99 9.46
N ILE A 262 -15.95 -11.95 9.10
CA ILE A 262 -16.35 -13.37 8.97
C ILE A 262 -16.92 -13.88 10.30
N SER A 263 -16.22 -13.61 11.41
CA SER A 263 -16.65 -14.03 12.74
C SER A 263 -17.99 -13.40 13.12
N PHE A 264 -18.17 -12.12 12.82
CA PHE A 264 -19.43 -11.41 13.04
C PHE A 264 -20.59 -11.99 12.22
N LEU A 265 -20.40 -12.19 10.90
CA LEU A 265 -21.45 -12.72 10.02
C LEU A 265 -21.82 -14.16 10.37
N ASN A 266 -20.85 -15.00 10.74
CA ASN A 266 -21.10 -16.39 11.16
C ASN A 266 -21.85 -16.49 12.49
N SER A 267 -21.86 -15.44 13.31
CA SER A 267 -22.62 -15.43 14.57
C SER A 267 -24.13 -15.22 14.36
N ASP A 268 -24.55 -14.78 13.17
CA ASP A 268 -25.95 -14.60 12.83
C ASP A 268 -26.54 -15.84 12.16
N SER A 269 -27.43 -16.53 12.88
CA SER A 269 -28.12 -17.72 12.37
C SER A 269 -28.97 -17.45 11.12
N GLU A 270 -29.46 -16.22 10.92
CA GLU A 270 -30.24 -15.84 9.73
C GLU A 270 -29.40 -15.86 8.46
N LEU A 271 -28.07 -15.74 8.58
CA LEU A 271 -27.15 -15.76 7.44
C LEU A 271 -26.64 -17.15 7.08
N THR A 272 -27.02 -18.21 7.81
CA THR A 272 -26.47 -19.56 7.64
C THR A 272 -26.48 -20.04 6.18
N GLU A 273 -27.59 -19.87 5.46
CA GLU A 273 -27.71 -20.35 4.08
C GLU A 273 -26.87 -19.55 3.08
N ILE A 274 -26.78 -18.23 3.25
CA ILE A 274 -25.96 -17.38 2.37
C ILE A 274 -24.47 -17.57 2.67
N MET A 275 -24.10 -17.77 3.93
CA MET A 275 -22.71 -18.02 4.35
C MET A 275 -22.16 -19.34 3.79
N LYS A 276 -22.99 -20.37 3.62
CA LYS A 276 -22.59 -21.62 2.94
C LYS A 276 -22.18 -21.42 1.48
N GLN A 277 -22.67 -20.35 0.85
CA GLN A 277 -22.36 -20.02 -0.55
C GLN A 277 -21.30 -18.92 -0.67
N LEU A 278 -20.90 -18.30 0.44
CA LEU A 278 -20.00 -17.16 0.44
C LEU A 278 -18.55 -17.60 0.30
N THR A 279 -17.81 -16.98 -0.63
CA THR A 279 -16.36 -17.10 -0.73
C THR A 279 -15.71 -15.72 -0.81
N TRP A 280 -14.40 -15.65 -0.55
CA TRP A 280 -13.63 -14.41 -0.52
C TRP A 280 -12.70 -14.35 -1.75
N ASN A 281 -12.67 -13.19 -2.42
CA ASN A 281 -11.81 -12.96 -3.56
C ASN A 281 -10.44 -12.45 -3.09
N ASP A 282 -9.42 -13.31 -3.09
CA ASP A 282 -8.07 -12.96 -2.58
C ASP A 282 -7.35 -11.91 -3.43
N SER A 283 -7.78 -11.69 -4.68
CA SER A 283 -7.23 -10.64 -5.54
C SER A 283 -7.84 -9.25 -5.28
N GLN A 284 -8.75 -9.13 -4.33
CA GLN A 284 -9.38 -7.88 -3.93
C GLN A 284 -9.05 -7.55 -2.47
N SER A 285 -8.99 -6.26 -2.15
CA SER A 285 -8.95 -5.74 -0.78
C SER A 285 -10.36 -5.57 -0.24
N ILE A 286 -10.57 -5.83 1.05
CA ILE A 286 -11.86 -5.54 1.72
C ILE A 286 -12.01 -4.05 1.99
N LEU A 287 -10.90 -3.34 2.23
CA LEU A 287 -10.90 -1.89 2.40
C LEU A 287 -10.30 -1.17 1.20
N THR A 288 -11.01 -0.12 0.80
CA THR A 288 -10.66 0.88 -0.21
C THR A 288 -9.94 2.03 0.46
N LEU A 289 -8.65 2.28 0.23
CA LEU A 289 -8.04 3.49 0.80
C LEU A 289 -8.62 4.74 0.13
N LEU A 290 -9.13 5.67 0.94
CA LEU A 290 -9.58 7.00 0.51
C LEU A 290 -8.53 8.07 0.84
N SER A 291 -7.95 8.00 2.04
CA SER A 291 -6.85 8.86 2.45
C SER A 291 -6.02 8.18 3.52
N GLY A 292 -4.73 8.53 3.56
CA GLY A 292 -3.79 8.15 4.62
C GLY A 292 -3.08 9.40 5.13
N ALA A 293 -2.84 9.47 6.44
CA ALA A 293 -2.07 10.56 7.05
C ALA A 293 -0.57 10.39 6.85
N ILE A 294 -0.09 9.13 6.85
CA ILE A 294 1.31 8.79 6.66
C ILE A 294 1.49 8.22 5.26
N ASP A 295 2.47 8.78 4.54
CA ASP A 295 2.87 8.41 3.20
C ASP A 295 4.37 8.71 3.01
N SER A 296 4.89 8.52 1.79
CA SER A 296 6.30 8.79 1.45
C SER A 296 6.74 10.25 1.61
N THR A 297 5.82 11.18 1.86
CA THR A 297 6.11 12.62 2.02
C THR A 297 5.95 13.09 3.46
N THR A 298 5.29 12.29 4.30
CA THR A 298 4.93 12.62 5.68
C THR A 298 5.53 11.66 6.71
N ASN A 299 6.09 10.52 6.27
CA ASN A 299 6.80 9.56 7.14
C ASN A 299 8.19 10.03 7.61
N GLY A 300 8.67 11.16 7.09
CA GLY A 300 9.97 11.75 7.42
C GLY A 300 11.14 11.27 6.57
N ALA A 301 10.91 10.40 5.59
CA ALA A 301 11.92 10.04 4.61
C ALA A 301 12.15 11.22 3.65
N GLY A 302 13.39 11.58 3.40
CA GLY A 302 13.72 12.63 2.44
C GLY A 302 15.08 13.27 2.65
N GLU A 303 15.34 14.32 1.87
CA GLU A 303 16.56 15.11 1.97
C GLU A 303 16.61 15.89 3.30
N ALA A 304 17.66 15.67 4.09
CA ALA A 304 17.87 16.42 5.32
C ALA A 304 18.29 17.85 4.98
N LYS A 305 17.57 18.81 5.56
CA LYS A 305 17.94 20.23 5.52
C LYS A 305 18.71 20.58 6.80
N ALA A 306 19.40 21.72 6.81
CA ALA A 306 20.08 22.22 8.02
C ALA A 306 19.14 22.21 9.25
N ALA A 307 17.87 22.60 9.07
CA ALA A 307 16.85 22.58 10.13
C ALA A 307 16.50 21.19 10.67
N ASN A 308 16.88 20.11 9.98
CA ASN A 308 16.66 18.72 10.39
C ASN A 308 17.83 18.15 11.22
N SER A 309 18.96 18.87 11.25
CA SER A 309 20.17 18.46 11.96
C SER A 309 19.89 18.27 13.45
N SER A 310 20.54 17.28 14.05
CA SER A 310 20.33 16.95 15.45
C SER A 310 20.82 18.02 16.41
N ASP A 311 21.73 18.92 16.02
CA ASP A 311 22.22 19.99 16.90
C ASP A 311 21.08 20.91 17.40
N HIS A 312 19.96 20.97 16.66
CA HIS A 312 18.75 21.69 17.06
C HIS A 312 18.00 21.09 18.25
N TRP A 313 18.25 19.84 18.62
CA TRP A 313 17.59 19.17 19.75
C TRP A 313 18.56 18.45 20.71
N ALA A 314 19.71 18.00 20.20
CA ALA A 314 20.77 17.32 20.92
C ALA A 314 21.90 18.27 21.39
N GLY A 315 21.93 19.52 20.92
CA GLY A 315 23.02 20.47 21.17
C GLY A 315 24.23 20.27 20.25
N ARG A 316 25.15 21.24 20.24
CA ARG A 316 26.39 21.19 19.44
C ARG A 316 27.50 20.40 20.13
N GLY A 317 28.23 19.58 19.36
CA GLY A 317 29.19 18.60 19.86
C GLY A 317 28.48 17.43 20.56
N PHE A 318 29.14 16.82 21.54
CA PHE A 318 28.53 15.80 22.39
C PHE A 318 28.01 16.43 23.70
N GLN A 319 26.69 16.64 23.80
CA GLN A 319 26.01 17.19 24.98
C GLN A 319 25.05 16.13 25.58
N PRO A 320 25.56 15.15 26.34
CA PRO A 320 24.76 14.00 26.81
C PRO A 320 23.53 14.39 27.64
N GLU A 321 23.55 15.54 28.31
CA GLU A 321 22.43 16.08 29.08
C GLU A 321 21.32 16.68 28.22
N GLN A 322 21.60 17.10 26.98
CA GLN A 322 20.60 17.57 26.02
C GLN A 322 19.97 16.44 25.20
N ILE A 323 20.71 15.33 25.02
CA ILE A 323 20.26 14.14 24.29
C ILE A 323 19.19 13.42 25.14
N THR A 324 17.95 13.88 25.08
CA THR A 324 16.81 13.33 25.83
C THR A 324 15.65 12.96 24.89
N PRO A 325 14.85 11.92 25.23
CA PRO A 325 13.69 11.53 24.43
C PRO A 325 12.69 12.67 24.25
N GLU A 326 12.53 13.52 25.27
CA GLU A 326 11.59 14.64 25.28
C GLU A 326 12.03 15.76 24.33
N ASN A 327 13.33 16.10 24.30
CA ASN A 327 13.87 17.06 23.35
C ASN A 327 13.72 16.56 21.91
N PHE A 328 14.06 15.28 21.68
CA PHE A 328 13.84 14.64 20.38
C PHE A 328 12.36 14.69 19.98
N PHE A 329 11.45 14.25 20.85
CA PHE A 329 10.02 14.20 20.56
C PHE A 329 9.45 15.58 20.19
N LYS A 330 9.81 16.62 20.94
CA LYS A 330 9.37 17.99 20.66
C LYS A 330 9.90 18.49 19.31
N PHE A 331 11.15 18.20 19.00
CA PHE A 331 11.75 18.55 17.71
C PHE A 331 11.09 17.77 16.56
N TYR A 332 10.97 16.46 16.72
CA TYR A 332 10.48 15.53 15.70
C TYR A 332 9.03 15.80 15.32
N THR A 333 8.17 16.07 16.30
CA THR A 333 6.76 16.42 16.06
C THR A 333 6.59 17.81 15.44
N ASN A 334 7.53 18.73 15.67
CA ASN A 334 7.56 20.02 14.94
C ASN A 334 8.04 19.87 13.50
N MET A 335 8.99 18.97 13.26
CA MET A 335 9.49 18.64 11.92
C MET A 335 8.39 17.93 11.10
N LEU A 336 7.74 16.92 11.70
CA LEU A 336 6.67 16.14 11.08
C LEU A 336 5.32 16.53 11.67
N LYS A 337 4.74 17.59 11.09
CA LYS A 337 3.46 18.16 11.53
C LYS A 337 2.31 17.15 11.56
N VAL A 338 2.39 16.05 10.82
CA VAL A 338 1.38 14.97 10.87
C VAL A 338 1.23 14.37 12.27
N PHE A 339 2.29 14.40 13.09
CA PHE A 339 2.25 13.91 14.47
C PHE A 339 1.79 14.98 15.49
N GLN A 340 1.46 16.19 15.05
CA GLN A 340 0.85 17.21 15.91
C GLN A 340 -0.65 16.96 16.06
N VAL A 341 -1.00 16.06 17.00
CA VAL A 341 -2.40 15.71 17.27
C VAL A 341 -3.07 16.77 18.13
N THR A 342 -4.02 17.51 17.52
CA THR A 342 -4.80 18.57 18.19
C THR A 342 -6.01 18.04 18.95
N GLY A 343 -6.57 16.90 18.55
CA GLY A 343 -7.65 16.19 19.24
C GLY A 343 -7.16 15.03 20.12
N ASP A 344 -8.05 14.06 20.35
CA ASP A 344 -7.77 12.86 21.17
C ASP A 344 -7.09 11.73 20.38
N ALA A 345 -7.09 11.80 19.05
CA ALA A 345 -6.53 10.78 18.18
C ALA A 345 -6.04 11.36 16.84
N LEU A 346 -5.07 10.66 16.24
CA LEU A 346 -4.68 10.86 14.84
C LEU A 346 -5.46 9.88 13.97
N GLN A 347 -6.14 10.39 12.94
CA GLN A 347 -6.69 9.53 11.89
C GLN A 347 -5.58 9.09 10.95
N LEU A 348 -5.20 7.82 11.04
CA LEU A 348 -4.17 7.21 10.21
C LEU A 348 -4.66 7.01 8.79
N ALA A 349 -5.90 6.57 8.62
CA ALA A 349 -6.50 6.42 7.31
C ALA A 349 -8.02 6.40 7.34
N ASN A 350 -8.60 6.67 6.19
CA ASN A 350 -10.02 6.56 5.91
C ASN A 350 -10.23 5.61 4.74
N PHE A 351 -11.22 4.74 4.86
CA PHE A 351 -11.51 3.72 3.85
C PHE A 351 -13.00 3.63 3.49
N ASN A 352 -13.31 3.13 2.31
CA ASN A 352 -14.61 2.48 2.06
C ASN A 352 -14.50 0.96 2.23
N VAL A 353 -15.64 0.29 2.30
CA VAL A 353 -15.73 -1.18 2.29
C VAL A 353 -16.05 -1.67 0.90
N ASN A 354 -15.14 -2.43 0.29
CA ASN A 354 -15.25 -2.97 -1.06
C ASN A 354 -16.02 -4.30 -1.06
N LEU A 355 -17.18 -4.32 -1.72
CA LEU A 355 -18.01 -5.53 -1.81
C LEU A 355 -17.48 -6.54 -2.84
N ALA A 356 -16.66 -6.12 -3.80
CA ALA A 356 -16.06 -7.04 -4.79
C ALA A 356 -15.14 -8.10 -4.15
N LYS A 357 -14.77 -7.91 -2.88
CA LYS A 357 -14.11 -8.92 -2.05
C LYS A 357 -14.98 -10.15 -1.78
N ILE A 358 -16.30 -10.02 -1.83
CA ILE A 358 -17.27 -11.05 -1.46
C ILE A 358 -17.87 -11.67 -2.72
N ASN A 359 -17.82 -12.99 -2.82
CA ASN A 359 -18.54 -13.77 -3.83
C ASN A 359 -19.65 -14.56 -3.17
N ILE A 360 -20.79 -14.71 -3.83
CA ILE A 360 -21.89 -15.58 -3.40
C ILE A 360 -22.17 -16.57 -4.50
N ALA A 361 -22.03 -17.86 -4.20
CA ALA A 361 -22.18 -18.95 -5.18
C ALA A 361 -21.32 -18.71 -6.43
N GLY A 362 -20.10 -18.17 -6.25
CA GLY A 362 -19.16 -17.82 -7.33
C GLY A 362 -19.45 -16.50 -8.06
N MET A 363 -20.61 -15.86 -7.83
CA MET A 363 -20.92 -14.54 -8.37
C MET A 363 -20.31 -13.44 -7.50
N PRO A 364 -19.45 -12.56 -8.04
CA PRO A 364 -18.91 -11.44 -7.28
C PRO A 364 -20.00 -10.43 -6.95
N LEU A 365 -19.99 -9.89 -5.73
CA LEU A 365 -20.74 -8.68 -5.41
C LEU A 365 -20.06 -7.46 -6.05
N SER A 366 -20.75 -6.33 -6.03
CA SER A 366 -20.27 -5.08 -6.61
C SER A 366 -20.59 -3.91 -5.71
N GLY A 367 -19.90 -2.80 -5.95
CA GLY A 367 -20.12 -1.61 -5.17
C GLY A 367 -19.22 -1.50 -3.95
N ILE A 368 -19.48 -0.44 -3.22
CA ILE A 368 -19.03 -0.27 -1.84
C ILE A 368 -20.24 -0.33 -0.92
N VAL A 369 -19.99 -0.58 0.36
CA VAL A 369 -21.04 -0.46 1.37
C VAL A 369 -21.48 1.00 1.47
N ALA A 370 -22.78 1.21 1.44
CA ALA A 370 -23.40 2.52 1.64
C ALA A 370 -24.45 2.47 2.76
N LYS A 371 -24.57 3.56 3.51
CA LYS A 371 -25.58 3.80 4.53
C LYS A 371 -26.33 5.08 4.19
N ASP A 372 -27.65 5.00 4.11
CA ASP A 372 -28.52 6.14 3.75
C ASP A 372 -28.12 6.84 2.44
N GLY A 373 -27.69 6.05 1.44
CA GLY A 373 -27.27 6.54 0.12
C GLY A 373 -25.88 7.18 0.09
N LYS A 374 -25.12 7.13 1.19
CA LYS A 374 -23.74 7.63 1.25
C LYS A 374 -22.75 6.48 1.47
N PRO A 375 -21.56 6.54 0.85
CA PRO A 375 -20.47 5.60 1.17
C PRO A 375 -20.26 5.48 2.68
N LEU A 376 -20.15 4.25 3.18
CA LEU A 376 -19.80 4.00 4.57
C LEU A 376 -18.29 4.09 4.71
N ASN A 377 -17.85 5.05 5.51
CA ASN A 377 -16.45 5.29 5.81
C ASN A 377 -16.00 4.50 7.05
N VAL A 378 -14.85 3.87 6.95
CA VAL A 378 -14.14 3.20 8.05
C VAL A 378 -12.89 4.01 8.36
N ASN A 379 -12.83 4.59 9.56
CA ASN A 379 -11.65 5.32 10.01
C ASN A 379 -10.75 4.42 10.85
N ILE A 380 -9.46 4.46 10.56
CA ILE A 380 -8.42 3.83 11.38
C ILE A 380 -7.69 4.95 12.11
N LEU A 381 -7.65 4.85 13.43
CA LEU A 381 -7.11 5.84 14.34
C LEU A 381 -6.02 5.25 15.22
N ILE A 382 -5.15 6.12 15.74
CA ILE A 382 -4.30 5.86 16.90
C ILE A 382 -4.57 6.96 17.94
N SER A 383 -4.75 6.58 19.21
CA SER A 383 -4.94 7.59 20.26
C SER A 383 -3.71 8.48 20.39
N LYS A 384 -3.91 9.70 20.88
CA LYS A 384 -2.82 10.65 21.15
C LYS A 384 -1.80 10.06 22.11
N GLU A 385 -2.25 9.37 23.16
CA GLU A 385 -1.39 8.71 24.14
C GLU A 385 -0.62 7.55 23.51
N GLY A 386 -1.29 6.72 22.71
CA GLY A 386 -0.68 5.58 22.02
C GLY A 386 0.41 6.01 21.05
N LEU A 387 0.15 7.08 20.27
CA LEU A 387 1.14 7.69 19.37
C LEU A 387 2.30 8.31 20.15
N HIS A 388 2.01 9.09 21.19
CA HIS A 388 3.03 9.70 22.04
C HIS A 388 3.98 8.63 22.58
N GLN A 389 3.45 7.52 23.13
CA GLN A 389 4.26 6.44 23.66
C GLN A 389 5.21 5.85 22.62
N LYS A 390 4.73 5.58 21.39
CA LYS A 390 5.56 5.04 20.31
C LYS A 390 6.67 6.01 19.90
N LEU A 391 6.36 7.30 19.81
CA LEU A 391 7.35 8.32 19.44
C LEU A 391 8.38 8.56 20.56
N ILE A 392 8.00 8.45 21.83
CA ILE A 392 8.95 8.48 22.96
C ILE A 392 9.83 7.24 22.98
N ASN A 393 9.29 6.05 22.70
CA ASN A 393 10.09 4.83 22.59
C ASN A 393 11.13 4.98 21.47
N PHE A 394 10.73 5.51 20.31
CA PHE A 394 11.65 5.81 19.22
C PHE A 394 12.74 6.82 19.62
N GLY A 395 12.36 7.93 20.27
CA GLY A 395 13.33 8.90 20.81
C GLY A 395 14.27 8.31 21.85
N THR A 396 13.79 7.37 22.67
CA THR A 396 14.61 6.65 23.66
C THR A 396 15.66 5.78 22.99
N ILE A 397 15.30 5.09 21.91
CA ILE A 397 16.26 4.30 21.12
C ILE A 397 17.32 5.21 20.47
N ILE A 398 16.90 6.30 19.81
CA ILE A 398 17.83 7.24 19.16
C ILE A 398 18.78 7.87 20.19
N THR A 399 18.25 8.34 21.32
CA THR A 399 19.08 8.99 22.35
C THR A 399 20.04 8.01 23.00
N THR A 400 19.65 6.74 23.17
CA THR A 400 20.53 5.68 23.65
C THR A 400 21.64 5.40 22.64
N PHE A 401 21.31 5.30 21.34
CA PHE A 401 22.29 5.17 20.26
C PHE A 401 23.31 6.32 20.28
N MET A 402 22.82 7.57 20.31
CA MET A 402 23.68 8.74 20.30
C MET A 402 24.59 8.82 21.52
N LYS A 403 24.10 8.45 22.71
CA LYS A 403 24.91 8.40 23.94
C LYS A 403 25.95 7.28 23.91
N HIS A 404 25.56 6.10 23.43
CA HIS A 404 26.44 4.95 23.35
C HIS A 404 27.66 5.24 22.45
N TYR A 405 27.41 5.78 21.25
CA TYR A 405 28.47 6.11 20.29
C TYR A 405 29.02 7.54 20.42
N ARG A 406 28.72 8.23 21.52
CA ARG A 406 29.12 9.62 21.80
C ARG A 406 28.94 10.57 20.60
N VAL A 407 27.82 10.47 19.90
CA VAL A 407 27.62 11.16 18.61
C VAL A 407 27.74 12.68 18.81
N GLU A 408 28.78 13.27 18.21
CA GLU A 408 28.95 14.72 18.14
C GLU A 408 28.07 15.27 17.01
N SER A 409 27.17 16.19 17.35
CA SER A 409 26.25 16.82 16.41
C SER A 409 26.71 18.24 16.08
N GLU A 410 26.97 18.52 14.82
CA GLU A 410 27.25 19.88 14.33
C GLU A 410 26.27 20.26 13.21
N SER A 411 26.17 21.55 12.91
CA SER A 411 25.19 22.07 11.93
C SER A 411 25.36 21.53 10.50
N ASP A 412 26.53 20.94 10.20
CA ASP A 412 26.89 20.42 8.88
C ASP A 412 27.57 19.03 8.95
N HIS A 413 27.71 18.39 10.11
CA HIS A 413 28.27 17.05 10.18
C HIS A 413 28.00 16.30 11.49
N TRP A 414 28.17 14.97 11.44
CA TRP A 414 28.33 14.13 12.63
C TRP A 414 29.71 13.50 12.73
N ILE A 415 30.14 13.27 13.97
CA ILE A 415 31.22 12.35 14.32
C ILE A 415 30.64 11.27 15.22
N VAL A 416 30.73 10.02 14.78
CA VAL A 416 30.28 8.83 15.51
C VAL A 416 31.51 8.10 16.02
N HIS A 417 31.63 7.93 17.33
CA HIS A 417 32.76 7.23 17.94
C HIS A 417 32.42 5.74 17.99
N LEU A 418 33.39 4.87 17.71
CA LEU A 418 33.24 3.42 17.61
C LEU A 418 34.37 2.71 18.36
N SER A 419 34.14 1.47 18.79
CA SER A 419 35.24 0.62 19.23
C SER A 419 36.19 0.32 18.05
N PRO A 420 37.49 0.08 18.30
CA PRO A 420 38.43 -0.30 17.24
C PRO A 420 38.02 -1.53 16.45
N GLU A 421 37.36 -2.50 17.08
CA GLU A 421 36.87 -3.72 16.42
C GLU A 421 35.75 -3.42 15.43
N LEU A 422 34.75 -2.66 15.85
CA LEU A 422 33.63 -2.27 14.99
C LEU A 422 34.10 -1.37 13.84
N PHE A 423 34.96 -0.40 14.13
CA PHE A 423 35.53 0.49 13.11
C PHE A 423 36.24 -0.30 12.01
N ASN A 424 37.12 -1.24 12.36
CA ASN A 424 37.84 -2.06 11.39
C ASN A 424 36.87 -2.95 10.57
N THR A 425 35.84 -3.49 11.22
CA THR A 425 34.79 -4.26 10.55
C THR A 425 34.05 -3.40 9.51
N MET A 426 33.59 -2.20 9.90
CA MET A 426 32.88 -1.26 9.03
C MET A 426 33.77 -0.81 7.86
N LYS A 427 35.02 -0.43 8.13
CA LYS A 427 36.01 0.03 7.14
C LYS A 427 36.25 -0.98 6.01
N SER A 428 36.10 -2.28 6.29
CA SER A 428 36.29 -3.37 5.32
C SER A 428 35.12 -3.57 4.36
N LYS A 429 33.98 -2.92 4.60
CA LYS A 429 32.72 -3.10 3.85
C LYS A 429 32.29 -1.79 3.18
N LYS A 430 31.30 -1.89 2.29
CA LYS A 430 30.60 -0.70 1.78
C LYS A 430 29.65 -0.14 2.83
N TYR A 431 29.30 1.14 2.70
CA TYR A 431 28.52 1.88 3.67
C TYR A 431 27.22 1.17 4.07
N THR A 432 26.43 0.69 3.10
CA THR A 432 25.13 0.08 3.39
C THR A 432 25.28 -1.22 4.20
N ALA A 433 26.29 -2.03 3.89
CA ALA A 433 26.57 -3.25 4.65
C ALA A 433 27.10 -2.93 6.06
N ALA A 434 27.93 -1.89 6.18
CA ALA A 434 28.48 -1.44 7.46
C ALA A 434 27.41 -0.86 8.41
N LEU A 435 26.34 -0.23 7.89
CA LEU A 435 25.18 0.16 8.71
C LEU A 435 24.49 -1.05 9.37
N GLY A 436 24.50 -2.21 8.69
CA GLY A 436 24.02 -3.46 9.25
C GLY A 436 24.86 -3.91 10.45
N ASP A 437 26.19 -3.82 10.35
CA ASP A 437 27.08 -4.13 11.47
C ASP A 437 26.90 -3.15 12.63
N LEU A 438 26.81 -1.85 12.35
CA LEU A 438 26.57 -0.81 13.36
C LEU A 438 25.23 -1.00 14.08
N THR A 439 24.19 -1.41 13.35
CA THR A 439 22.88 -1.75 13.93
C THR A 439 23.00 -2.97 14.82
N ASN A 440 23.66 -4.04 14.36
CA ASN A 440 23.80 -5.27 15.13
C ASN A 440 24.65 -5.09 16.39
N ASP A 441 25.74 -4.33 16.29
CA ASP A 441 26.57 -3.97 17.43
C ASP A 441 25.75 -3.21 18.47
N PHE A 442 25.00 -2.19 18.05
CA PHE A 442 24.12 -1.44 18.94
C PHE A 442 23.10 -2.33 19.64
N LEU A 443 22.43 -3.22 18.90
CA LEU A 443 21.45 -4.17 19.44
C LEU A 443 22.05 -5.19 20.41
N ALA A 444 23.36 -5.44 20.33
CA ALA A 444 24.08 -6.36 21.22
C ALA A 444 24.58 -5.70 22.51
N GLN A 445 24.48 -4.37 22.63
CA GLN A 445 24.94 -3.64 23.82
C GLN A 445 24.07 -3.96 25.05
N ASP A 446 24.71 -4.01 26.23
CA ASP A 446 24.01 -4.35 27.47
C ASP A 446 22.88 -3.37 27.77
N GLY A 447 21.67 -3.92 27.96
CA GLY A 447 20.47 -3.15 28.25
C GLY A 447 19.74 -2.58 27.03
N VAL A 448 20.33 -2.62 25.82
CA VAL A 448 19.64 -2.19 24.59
C VAL A 448 18.52 -3.17 24.20
N ASP A 449 18.75 -4.46 24.41
CA ASP A 449 17.77 -5.53 24.18
C ASP A 449 16.48 -5.38 25.02
N LYS A 450 16.57 -4.65 26.14
CA LYS A 450 15.46 -4.36 27.06
C LYS A 450 14.71 -3.07 26.73
N LEU A 451 15.18 -2.27 25.76
CA LEU A 451 14.47 -1.06 25.34
C LEU A 451 13.13 -1.45 24.70
N VAL A 452 12.07 -0.75 25.11
CA VAL A 452 10.73 -0.97 24.56
C VAL A 452 10.73 -0.65 23.07
N ASP A 453 10.12 -1.54 22.28
CA ASP A 453 10.03 -1.46 20.81
C ASP A 453 11.38 -1.48 20.06
N ILE A 454 12.47 -1.92 20.69
CA ILE A 454 13.78 -2.04 20.02
C ILE A 454 13.73 -2.94 18.77
N ASN A 455 12.82 -3.91 18.74
CA ASN A 455 12.59 -4.77 17.59
C ASN A 455 12.06 -4.01 16.35
N LEU A 456 11.52 -2.79 16.50
CA LEU A 456 11.06 -1.95 15.40
C LEU A 456 12.17 -1.09 14.79
N PHE A 457 13.36 -1.05 15.42
CA PHE A 457 14.47 -0.20 15.03
C PHE A 457 15.36 -0.81 13.95
N THR A 458 15.85 0.03 13.04
CA THR A 458 17.00 -0.26 12.17
C THR A 458 17.64 1.05 11.70
N LEU A 459 18.94 1.02 11.39
CA LEU A 459 19.56 2.08 10.59
C LEU A 459 19.31 1.83 9.10
N GLY A 460 19.27 2.90 8.32
CA GLY A 460 18.96 2.84 6.89
C GLY A 460 19.77 3.80 6.02
N ASN A 461 19.84 3.43 4.74
CA ASN A 461 20.32 4.26 3.63
C ASN A 461 19.44 3.91 2.42
N TRP A 462 18.66 4.87 1.91
CA TRP A 462 17.82 4.70 0.72
C TRP A 462 18.53 5.15 -0.57
N ALA A 463 19.74 5.70 -0.44
CA ALA A 463 20.56 6.16 -1.54
C ALA A 463 21.58 5.11 -2.02
N SER A 464 22.41 5.45 -3.00
CA SER A 464 23.31 4.48 -3.63
C SER A 464 24.46 4.08 -2.72
N ASP A 465 24.90 2.83 -2.84
CA ASP A 465 25.92 2.29 -1.96
C ASP A 465 27.27 2.99 -2.16
N GLN A 466 27.88 3.45 -1.06
CA GLN A 466 29.09 4.27 -1.07
C GLN A 466 30.29 3.51 -0.50
N THR A 467 31.48 3.93 -0.92
CA THR A 467 32.75 3.53 -0.30
C THR A 467 33.22 4.59 0.67
N TRP A 468 33.95 4.17 1.70
CA TRP A 468 34.57 5.07 2.66
C TRP A 468 35.64 5.98 2.05
N THR A 469 35.68 7.21 2.54
CA THR A 469 36.84 8.10 2.43
C THR A 469 37.66 7.92 3.70
N VAL A 470 38.90 7.46 3.57
CA VAL A 470 39.82 7.37 4.71
C VAL A 470 40.49 8.74 4.88
N HIS A 471 40.19 9.41 5.99
CA HIS A 471 40.78 10.72 6.30
C HIS A 471 42.15 10.56 6.96
N ASP A 472 42.25 9.59 7.87
CA ASP A 472 43.46 9.19 8.58
C ASP A 472 43.30 7.73 9.06
N PRO A 473 44.31 7.11 9.73
CA PRO A 473 44.21 5.72 10.18
C PRO A 473 43.00 5.42 11.07
N HIS A 474 42.54 6.41 11.84
CA HIS A 474 41.54 6.36 12.90
C HIS A 474 40.19 6.97 12.50
N THR A 475 40.09 7.61 11.33
CA THR A 475 38.87 8.28 10.86
C THR A 475 38.49 7.84 9.44
N ILE A 476 37.26 7.33 9.29
CA ILE A 476 36.60 7.13 8.00
C ILE A 476 35.39 8.05 7.87
N GLY A 477 35.07 8.48 6.67
CA GLY A 477 33.90 9.29 6.41
C GLY A 477 33.27 8.99 5.06
N ILE A 478 32.16 9.65 4.78
CA ILE A 478 31.51 9.57 3.46
C ILE A 478 31.58 10.94 2.81
N LYS A 479 31.98 10.95 1.53
CA LYS A 479 32.20 12.18 0.79
C LYS A 479 30.89 12.98 0.65
N ARG A 480 30.98 14.30 0.86
CA ARG A 480 29.94 15.25 0.45
C ARG A 480 29.70 15.17 -1.07
N TYR A 481 28.46 15.37 -1.50
CA TYR A 481 28.02 15.20 -2.90
C TYR A 481 28.10 13.76 -3.43
N GLY A 482 28.35 12.75 -2.57
CA GLY A 482 27.90 11.39 -2.85
C GLY A 482 26.37 11.31 -2.82
N TYR A 483 25.76 10.16 -3.13
CA TYR A 483 24.32 9.97 -2.93
C TYR A 483 24.15 9.02 -1.73
N TRP A 484 24.05 9.59 -0.52
CA TRP A 484 23.92 8.85 0.73
C TRP A 484 23.05 9.61 1.75
N ASN A 485 22.48 8.85 2.68
CA ASN A 485 21.78 9.37 3.84
C ASN A 485 22.06 8.49 5.06
N PHE A 486 21.77 9.01 6.26
CA PHE A 486 21.79 8.24 7.50
C PHE A 486 20.41 8.32 8.14
N ASP A 487 19.69 7.20 8.20
CA ASP A 487 18.35 7.15 8.77
C ASP A 487 18.31 6.37 10.06
N PHE A 488 17.55 6.90 11.02
CA PHE A 488 16.90 6.09 12.04
C PHE A 488 15.51 5.72 11.55
N MET A 489 15.24 4.42 11.43
CA MET A 489 13.94 3.90 11.00
C MET A 489 13.22 3.23 12.17
N PHE A 490 11.89 3.41 12.23
CA PHE A 490 11.03 2.81 13.25
C PHE A 490 9.74 2.28 12.64
N GLY A 491 9.49 0.97 12.79
CA GLY A 491 8.33 0.29 12.25
C GLY A 491 8.68 -1.09 11.70
N ASN A 492 8.22 -1.41 10.49
CA ASN A 492 8.40 -2.73 9.91
C ASN A 492 9.73 -2.95 9.16
N ARG A 493 10.68 -2.02 9.30
CA ARG A 493 12.01 -2.03 8.66
C ARG A 493 12.00 -2.00 7.12
N LYS A 494 10.86 -1.64 6.50
CA LYS A 494 10.76 -1.30 5.09
C LYS A 494 10.53 0.20 4.95
N VAL A 495 11.09 0.77 3.88
CA VAL A 495 11.03 2.21 3.64
C VAL A 495 9.60 2.72 3.58
N ASP A 496 8.73 1.98 2.93
CA ASP A 496 7.36 2.43 2.70
C ASP A 496 6.46 2.31 3.94
N ASN A 497 6.89 1.59 4.98
CA ASN A 497 6.03 1.25 6.12
C ASN A 497 6.69 1.58 7.48
N SER A 498 7.75 2.39 7.47
CA SER A 498 8.42 2.90 8.66
C SER A 498 8.35 4.42 8.69
N ILE A 499 8.45 4.98 9.90
CA ILE A 499 8.75 6.40 10.07
C ILE A 499 10.26 6.60 10.15
N PHE A 500 10.71 7.80 9.80
CA PHE A 500 12.12 8.12 9.65
C PHE A 500 12.48 9.35 10.46
N TYR A 501 13.69 9.33 11.02
CA TYR A 501 14.45 10.52 11.29
C TYR A 501 15.75 10.47 10.48
N THR A 502 15.86 11.36 9.49
CA THR A 502 17.05 11.53 8.65
C THR A 502 17.79 12.81 9.08
N PRO A 503 18.74 12.73 10.03
CA PRO A 503 19.54 13.89 10.43
C PRO A 503 20.50 14.37 9.34
N LEU A 504 20.98 13.47 8.48
CA LEU A 504 22.06 13.76 7.54
C LEU A 504 21.77 13.21 6.15
N THR A 505 22.04 14.05 5.15
CA THR A 505 22.13 13.67 3.74
C THR A 505 23.32 14.34 3.07
N SER A 506 23.90 13.64 2.10
CA SER A 506 25.15 13.98 1.42
C SER A 506 25.27 15.37 0.79
N TRP A 507 24.14 16.03 0.49
CA TRP A 507 24.09 17.36 -0.12
C TRP A 507 24.55 18.47 0.83
N HIS A 508 24.24 18.32 2.11
CA HIS A 508 24.43 19.35 3.12
C HIS A 508 25.38 18.95 4.23
N PHE A 509 25.67 17.65 4.37
CA PHE A 509 26.32 17.14 5.56
C PHE A 509 27.54 16.25 5.29
N TYR A 510 28.41 16.14 6.30
CA TYR A 510 29.45 15.12 6.41
C TYR A 510 29.07 14.10 7.49
N LEU A 511 29.50 12.85 7.30
CA LEU A 511 29.37 11.80 8.30
C LEU A 511 30.73 11.14 8.46
N ASN A 512 31.27 11.20 9.68
CA ASN A 512 32.55 10.63 10.05
C ASN A 512 32.38 9.61 11.17
N PHE A 513 33.24 8.60 11.17
CA PHE A 513 33.36 7.58 12.20
C PHE A 513 34.81 7.55 12.70
N LYS A 514 35.00 7.45 14.03
CA LYS A 514 36.31 7.40 14.70
C LYS A 514 36.43 6.18 15.60
N ASP A 515 37.64 5.65 15.80
CA ASP A 515 37.91 4.41 16.57
C ASP A 515 38.38 4.63 18.02
N ASP A 516 37.90 5.69 18.67
CA ASP A 516 38.41 6.23 19.94
C ASP A 516 37.49 6.02 21.16
N LEU A 517 36.58 5.04 21.09
CA LEU A 517 35.61 4.74 22.15
C LEU A 517 36.09 3.75 23.21
#